data_AF-A0A6D2IVD2-F1
#
_entry.id   AF-A0A6D2IVD2-F1
#
_cell.length_a   1.000
_cell.length_b   1.000
_cell.length_c   1.000
_cell.angle_alpha   90.00
_cell.angle_beta   90.00
_cell.angle_gamma   90.00
#
_symmetry.space_group_name_H-M   'P 1'
#
loop_
_entity.id
_entity.type
_entity.pdbx_description
1 polymer ?
#
loop_
_entity_poly.entity_id
_entity_poly.type
_entity_poly.pdbx_seq_one_letter_code
_entity_poly.pdbx_strand_id
1 'polypeptide(L)'
;MAMISLLEAFIASLFFLVFLCFFLHKKSHGGPILKSWPFLGMLPGMLVQLPRIFDWTVEVLEATNLTFSFKGPWFSGTDLLFTADPKNIHHILSTNFGNYPKGPEFKKIFDVWEMES
;
A
#
# COMPACT_ATOMS: atom_id res chain seq x y z
N MET A 1 -0.88 33.86 -22.43
CA MET A 1 -1.60 32.77 -21.75
C MET A 1 -0.78 31.48 -21.73
N ALA A 2 -0.40 30.90 -22.87
CA ALA A 2 0.39 29.65 -22.93
C ALA A 2 1.75 29.68 -22.19
N MET A 3 2.49 30.79 -22.27
CA MET A 3 3.76 30.97 -21.55
C MET A 3 3.60 31.01 -20.02
N ILE A 4 2.48 31.58 -19.54
CA ILE A 4 2.19 31.70 -18.11
C ILE A 4 1.81 30.31 -17.56
N SER A 5 0.95 29.57 -18.27
CA SER A 5 0.60 28.19 -17.89
C SER A 5 1.79 27.24 -17.94
N LEU A 6 2.73 27.42 -18.86
CA LEU A 6 3.96 26.63 -18.92
C LEU A 6 4.86 26.90 -17.71
N LEU A 7 4.98 28.16 -17.31
CA LEU A 7 5.74 28.55 -16.13
C LEU A 7 5.12 27.97 -14.85
N GLU A 8 3.80 28.03 -14.70
CA GLU A 8 3.07 27.43 -13.57
C GLU A 8 3.27 25.92 -13.50
N ALA A 9 3.16 25.21 -14.63
CA ALA A 9 3.39 23.77 -14.70
C ALA A 9 4.83 23.40 -14.33
N PHE A 10 5.81 24.19 -14.78
CA PHE A 10 7.22 23.99 -14.44
C PHE A 10 7.47 24.18 -12.94
N ILE A 11 6.91 25.24 -12.36
CA ILE A 11 6.99 25.49 -10.91
C ILE A 11 6.35 24.34 -10.12
N ALA A 12 5.13 23.92 -10.48
CA ALA A 12 4.46 22.80 -9.84
C ALA A 12 5.27 21.49 -9.94
N SER A 13 5.87 21.21 -11.10
CA SER A 13 6.75 20.06 -11.30
C SER A 13 7.99 20.13 -10.41
N LEU A 14 8.63 21.29 -10.28
CA LEU A 14 9.78 21.47 -9.40
C LEU A 14 9.39 21.25 -7.93
N PHE A 15 8.28 21.83 -7.47
CA PHE A 15 7.77 21.60 -6.12
C PHE A 15 7.47 20.13 -5.87
N PHE A 16 6.85 19.44 -6.83
CA PHE A 16 6.57 18.01 -6.75
C PHE A 16 7.85 17.17 -6.67
N LEU A 17 8.85 17.47 -7.49
CA LEU A 17 10.15 16.79 -7.46
C LEU A 17 10.89 17.02 -6.13
N VAL A 18 10.93 18.26 -5.64
CA VAL A 18 11.55 18.59 -4.34
C VAL A 18 10.82 17.87 -3.21
N PHE A 19 9.49 17.85 -3.24
CA PHE A 19 8.67 17.12 -2.28
C PHE A 19 9.01 15.63 -2.32
N LEU A 20 8.97 14.98 -3.49
CA LEU A 20 9.36 13.57 -3.65
C LEU A 20 10.78 13.31 -3.14
N CYS A 21 11.75 14.13 -3.52
CA CYS A 21 13.13 14.01 -3.04
C CYS A 21 13.22 14.14 -1.51
N PHE A 22 12.47 15.06 -0.90
CA PHE A 22 12.40 15.18 0.56
C PHE A 22 11.82 13.94 1.22
N PHE A 23 10.76 13.33 0.65
CA PHE A 23 10.22 12.06 1.16
C PHE A 23 11.23 10.91 1.01
N LEU A 24 11.85 10.78 -0.16
CA LEU A 24 12.84 9.73 -0.43
C LEU A 24 14.09 9.86 0.45
N HIS A 25 14.54 11.10 0.69
CA HIS A 25 15.72 11.36 1.51
C HIS A 25 15.42 11.27 3.01
N LYS A 26 14.15 11.32 3.42
CA LYS A 26 13.75 11.06 4.80
C LYS A 26 13.89 9.57 5.09
N LYS A 27 15.12 9.16 5.38
CA LYS A 27 15.44 7.83 5.87
C LYS A 27 14.57 7.54 7.09
N SER A 28 13.83 6.44 7.06
CA SER A 28 13.05 6.01 8.22
C SER A 28 14.03 5.65 9.32
N HIS A 29 14.30 6.60 10.21
CA HIS A 29 15.19 6.42 11.36
C HIS A 29 14.50 5.67 12.52
N GLY A 30 13.32 5.09 12.31
CA GLY A 30 12.56 4.44 13.37
C GLY A 30 11.84 3.21 12.86
N GLY A 31 12.38 2.03 13.20
CA GLY A 31 11.71 0.73 13.15
C GLY A 31 11.15 0.28 11.79
N PRO A 32 10.64 -0.95 11.72
CA PRO A 32 9.93 -1.45 10.54
C PRO A 32 8.55 -0.80 10.38
N ILE A 33 7.96 -0.30 11.46
CA ILE A 33 6.58 0.22 11.51
C ILE A 33 6.49 1.61 10.86
N LEU A 34 5.57 1.75 9.91
CA LEU A 34 5.31 3.01 9.23
C LEU A 34 4.66 4.04 10.16
N LYS A 35 5.16 5.27 10.09
CA LYS A 35 4.53 6.40 10.76
C LYS A 35 3.27 6.81 10.01
N SER A 36 2.12 6.84 10.70
CA SER A 36 0.89 7.38 10.14
C SER A 36 0.96 8.92 10.05
N TRP A 37 0.64 9.44 8.87
CA TRP A 37 0.46 10.87 8.62
C TRP A 37 -1.03 11.24 8.61
N PRO A 38 -1.40 12.47 9.03
CA PRO A 38 -2.80 12.87 9.17
C PRO A 38 -3.64 12.74 7.88
N PHE A 39 -3.05 13.07 6.73
CA PHE A 39 -3.77 13.08 5.45
C PHE A 39 -3.45 11.88 4.56
N LEU A 40 -2.17 11.51 4.50
CA LEU A 40 -1.67 10.47 3.59
C LEU A 40 -1.61 9.08 4.24
N GLY A 41 -1.97 8.95 5.52
CA GLY A 41 -1.88 7.70 6.25
C GLY A 41 -0.44 7.19 6.28
N MET A 42 -0.26 5.89 6.04
CA MET A 42 1.03 5.23 5.98
C MET A 42 1.67 5.22 4.58
N LEU A 43 0.97 5.72 3.54
CA LEU A 43 1.48 5.69 2.16
C LEU A 43 2.87 6.32 1.99
N PRO A 44 3.18 7.51 2.54
CA PRO A 44 4.46 8.15 2.27
C PRO A 44 5.64 7.32 2.77
N GLY A 45 5.48 6.68 3.93
CA GLY A 45 6.52 5.80 4.47
C GLY A 45 6.68 4.51 3.66
N MET A 46 5.58 3.96 3.15
CA MET A 46 5.61 2.79 2.27
C MET A 46 6.35 3.10 0.95
N LEU A 47 6.13 4.28 0.35
CA LEU A 47 6.77 4.69 -0.89
C LEU A 47 8.30 4.76 -0.79
N VAL A 48 8.82 5.21 0.35
CA VAL A 48 10.28 5.26 0.62
C VAL A 48 10.88 3.85 0.64
N GLN A 49 10.08 2.86 1.01
CA GLN A 49 10.52 1.49 1.23
C GLN A 49 10.23 0.56 0.03
N LEU A 50 9.59 1.08 -1.03
CA LEU A 50 9.36 0.35 -2.29
C LEU A 50 10.63 -0.32 -2.87
N PRO A 51 11.83 0.31 -2.86
CA PRO A 51 13.03 -0.35 -3.38
C PRO A 51 13.41 -1.64 -2.63
N ARG A 52 12.98 -1.78 -1.37
CA ARG A 52 13.21 -2.95 -0.51
C ARG A 52 11.89 -3.53 0.01
N ILE A 53 10.84 -3.51 -0.83
CA ILE A 53 9.48 -3.82 -0.39
C ILE A 53 9.35 -5.23 0.19
N PHE A 54 10.03 -6.22 -0.38
CA PHE A 54 9.95 -7.61 0.07
C PHE A 54 10.60 -7.79 1.45
N ASP A 55 11.86 -7.39 1.62
CA ASP A 55 12.54 -7.52 2.92
C ASP A 55 11.83 -6.70 3.99
N TRP A 56 11.38 -5.48 3.64
CA TRP A 56 10.60 -4.67 4.57
C TRP A 56 9.28 -5.31 4.98
N THR A 57 8.58 -5.93 4.04
CA THR A 57 7.31 -6.62 4.35
C THR A 57 7.58 -7.74 5.36
N VAL A 58 8.65 -8.51 5.18
CA VAL A 58 9.07 -9.53 6.16
C VAL A 58 9.37 -8.90 7.52
N GLU A 59 10.21 -7.85 7.57
CA GLU A 59 10.55 -7.14 8.82
C GLU A 59 9.31 -6.61 9.54
N VAL A 60 8.33 -6.08 8.80
CA VAL A 60 7.07 -5.59 9.35
C VAL A 60 6.22 -6.72 9.91
N LEU A 61 6.03 -7.80 9.15
CA LEU A 61 5.24 -8.92 9.63
C LEU A 61 5.89 -9.58 10.85
N GLU A 62 7.21 -9.75 10.87
CA GLU A 62 7.92 -10.25 12.05
C GLU A 62 7.69 -9.34 13.27
N ALA A 63 7.75 -8.02 13.07
CA ALA A 63 7.52 -7.05 14.15
C ALA A 63 6.05 -6.96 14.61
N THR A 64 5.08 -7.37 13.78
CA THR A 64 3.65 -7.28 14.09
C THR A 64 2.96 -8.64 14.24
N ASN A 65 3.71 -9.67 14.67
CA ASN A 65 3.17 -11.01 14.93
C ASN A 65 2.44 -11.59 13.70
N LEU A 66 3.07 -11.45 12.53
CA LEU A 66 2.63 -11.91 11.22
C LEU A 66 1.33 -11.28 10.71
N THR A 67 0.85 -10.19 11.33
CA THR A 67 -0.36 -9.49 10.89
C THR A 67 -0.16 -7.98 10.97
N PHE A 68 -0.26 -7.27 9.85
CA PHE A 68 -0.01 -5.84 9.73
C PHE A 68 -1.21 -5.12 9.11
N SER A 69 -1.69 -4.07 9.77
CA SER A 69 -2.74 -3.20 9.22
C SER A 69 -2.13 -1.93 8.65
N PHE A 70 -2.28 -1.77 7.34
CA PHE A 70 -1.90 -0.58 6.62
C PHE A 70 -3.09 0.37 6.52
N LYS A 71 -2.86 1.63 6.91
CA LYS A 71 -3.84 2.71 6.80
C LYS A 71 -3.52 3.59 5.60
N GLY A 72 -4.40 3.60 4.60
CA GLY A 72 -4.27 4.45 3.42
C GLY A 72 -4.58 5.91 3.72
N PRO A 73 -4.60 6.77 2.68
CA PRO A 73 -4.99 8.16 2.82
C PRO A 73 -6.41 8.29 3.32
N TRP A 74 -6.65 9.28 4.17
CA TRP A 74 -7.95 9.53 4.77
C TRP A 74 -9.09 9.62 3.74
N PHE A 75 -8.82 10.27 2.60
CA PHE A 75 -9.80 10.47 1.53
C PHE A 75 -10.02 9.24 0.64
N SER A 76 -9.16 8.23 0.71
CA SER A 76 -9.27 7.05 -0.16
C SER A 76 -10.12 5.94 0.45
N GLY A 77 -10.33 5.94 1.77
CA GLY A 77 -11.03 4.85 2.46
C GLY A 77 -10.38 3.47 2.30
N THR A 78 -9.10 3.42 1.92
CA THR A 78 -8.37 2.19 1.61
C THR A 78 -7.52 1.75 2.79
N ASP A 79 -8.09 0.88 3.62
CA ASP A 79 -7.33 0.16 4.64
C ASP A 79 -7.03 -1.24 4.14
N LEU A 80 -5.78 -1.67 4.32
CA LEU A 80 -5.30 -2.98 3.90
C LEU A 80 -4.85 -3.78 5.13
N LEU A 81 -5.14 -5.07 5.14
CA LEU A 81 -4.66 -6.00 6.16
C LEU A 81 -3.79 -7.05 5.49
N PHE A 82 -2.52 -7.09 5.88
CA PHE A 82 -1.56 -8.08 5.44
C PHE A 82 -1.42 -9.12 6.54
N THR A 83 -1.51 -10.41 6.20
CA THR A 83 -1.31 -11.49 7.17
C THR A 83 -0.54 -12.65 6.55
N ALA A 84 0.43 -13.16 7.30
CA ALA A 84 1.14 -14.41 7.04
C ALA A 84 0.91 -15.45 8.15
N ASP A 85 -0.01 -15.19 9.09
CA ASP A 85 -0.39 -16.18 10.11
C ASP A 85 -1.17 -17.33 9.44
N PRO A 86 -0.68 -18.58 9.52
CA PRO A 86 -1.35 -19.74 8.96
C PRO A 86 -2.81 -19.91 9.43
N LYS A 87 -3.12 -19.49 10.68
CA LYS A 87 -4.48 -19.57 11.22
C LYS A 87 -5.43 -18.60 10.52
N ASN A 88 -4.97 -17.37 10.30
CA ASN A 88 -5.75 -16.35 9.59
C ASN A 88 -5.93 -16.74 8.12
N ILE A 89 -4.87 -17.24 7.49
CA ILE A 89 -4.91 -17.73 6.10
C ILE A 89 -5.93 -18.87 5.97
N HIS A 90 -5.87 -19.88 6.84
CA HIS A 90 -6.82 -20.99 6.83
C HIS A 90 -8.26 -20.52 7.07
N HIS A 91 -8.46 -19.57 7.98
CA HIS A 91 -9.77 -19.00 8.23
C HIS A 91 -10.34 -18.31 6.99
N ILE A 92 -9.54 -17.46 6.33
CA ILE A 92 -9.96 -16.69 5.16
C ILE A 92 -10.18 -17.60 3.95
N LEU A 93 -9.29 -18.56 3.70
CA LEU A 93 -9.31 -19.36 2.47
C LEU A 93 -10.14 -20.64 2.56
N SER A 94 -10.34 -21.18 3.76
CA SER A 94 -11.04 -22.47 3.95
C SER A 94 -12.36 -22.29 4.70
N THR A 95 -12.31 -21.80 5.94
CA THR A 95 -13.48 -21.86 6.85
C THR A 95 -14.52 -20.79 6.55
N ASN A 96 -14.09 -19.60 6.13
CA ASN A 96 -14.95 -18.42 6.04
C ASN A 96 -14.85 -17.69 4.69
N PHE A 97 -14.44 -18.42 3.65
CA PHE A 97 -14.15 -17.89 2.32
C PHE A 97 -15.29 -17.10 1.67
N GLY A 98 -16.55 -17.47 1.94
CA GLY A 98 -17.72 -16.79 1.40
C GLY A 98 -17.97 -15.40 1.99
N ASN A 99 -17.49 -15.13 3.21
CA ASN A 99 -17.69 -13.85 3.90
C ASN A 99 -16.64 -12.79 3.56
N TYR A 100 -15.62 -13.14 2.77
CA TYR A 100 -14.64 -12.19 2.25
C TYR A 100 -15.06 -11.79 0.83
N PRO A 101 -15.74 -10.65 0.64
CA PRO A 101 -16.22 -10.22 -0.67
C PRO A 101 -15.02 -9.97 -1.57
N LYS A 102 -15.05 -10.59 -2.75
CA LYS A 102 -13.96 -10.53 -3.71
C LYS A 102 -14.35 -9.58 -4.82
N GLY A 103 -13.39 -8.76 -5.26
CA GLY A 103 -13.66 -7.78 -6.31
C GLY A 103 -14.13 -8.46 -7.61
N PRO A 104 -14.77 -7.71 -8.52
CA PRO A 104 -15.22 -8.25 -9.81
C PRO A 104 -14.09 -8.88 -10.63
N GLU A 105 -12.85 -8.41 -10.43
CA GLU A 105 -11.65 -9.01 -11.05
C GLU A 105 -11.35 -10.42 -10.53
N PHE A 106 -11.64 -10.72 -9.27
CA PHE A 106 -11.53 -12.09 -8.76
C PHE A 106 -12.50 -13.00 -9.49
N LYS A 107 -13.74 -12.54 -9.72
CA LYS A 107 -14.74 -13.32 -10.44
C LYS A 107 -14.26 -13.68 -11.86
N LYS A 108 -13.70 -12.70 -12.60
CA LYS A 108 -13.16 -12.95 -13.95
C LYS A 108 -12.04 -14.00 -13.99
N ILE A 109 -11.12 -13.98 -13.01
CA ILE A 109 -10.00 -14.93 -12.97
C ILE A 109 -10.50 -16.35 -12.76
N PHE A 110 -11.46 -16.56 -11.85
CA PHE A 110 -11.96 -17.88 -11.50
C PHE A 110 -13.04 -18.40 -12.45
N ASP A 111 -13.86 -17.52 -13.04
CA ASP A 111 -14.82 -17.86 -14.10
C ASP A 111 -14.10 -18.46 -15.33
N VAL A 112 -12.88 -18.00 -15.65
CA VAL A 112 -12.06 -18.56 -16.75
C VAL A 112 -11.64 -20.01 -16.46
N TRP A 113 -11.29 -20.31 -15.22
CA TRP A 113 -10.86 -21.66 -14.82
C TRP A 113 -12.02 -22.67 -14.77
N GLU A 114 -13.24 -22.23 -14.45
CA GLU A 114 -14.44 -23.08 -14.47
C GLU A 114 -14.92 -23.44 -15.88
N MET A 115 -14.53 -22.69 -16.92
CA MET A 115 -14.87 -23.00 -18.31
C MET A 115 -13.87 -23.97 -18.98
N GLU A 116 -12.73 -24.24 -18.35
CA GLU A 116 -11.67 -25.10 -18.90
C GLU A 116 -11.56 -26.47 -18.18
N SER A 117 -12.43 -26.73 -17.18
CA SER A 117 -12.56 -28.01 -16.47
C SER A 117 -13.85 -28.74 -16.81
#